data_AF-A0A812GRE5-F1
#
_entry.id   AF-A0A812GRE5-F1
#
_cell.length_a   1.000
_cell.length_b   1.000
_cell.length_c   1.000
_cell.angle_alpha   90.00
_cell.angle_beta   90.00
_cell.angle_gamma   90.00
#
_symmetry.space_group_name_H-M   'P 1'
#
loop_
_entity.id
_entity.type
_entity.pdbx_description
1 polymer ?
#
loop_
_entity_poly.entity_id
_entity_poly.type
_entity_poly.pdbx_seq_one_letter_code
_entity_poly.pdbx_strand_id
1 'polypeptide(L)'
;MERAIYLNDRKYRICDIGEGECTLIVTYSDDVESLFYSYSHLYLDLERVLVVDISYCWGKRLEELTTAECELLAKDIQLLADVYWLDEVKVITENYNEDLNNSLFNKFYFRKLSRLNA
;
A
#
# COMPACT_ATOMS: atom_id res chain seq x y z
N MET A 1 11.56 -2.13 -9.10
CA MET A 1 11.33 -3.53 -9.54
C MET A 1 9.84 -3.83 -9.44
N GLU A 2 9.19 -4.12 -10.57
CA GLU A 2 7.76 -4.47 -10.64
C GLU A 2 7.58 -5.98 -10.56
N ARG A 3 6.62 -6.45 -9.74
CA ARG A 3 6.34 -7.88 -9.56
C ARG A 3 4.93 -8.14 -9.05
N ALA A 4 4.50 -9.39 -9.12
CA ALA A 4 3.30 -9.85 -8.42
C ALA A 4 3.66 -10.37 -7.02
N ILE A 5 2.75 -10.18 -6.06
CA ILE A 5 2.82 -10.76 -4.72
C ILE A 5 1.44 -11.28 -4.32
N TYR A 6 1.40 -12.29 -3.45
CA TYR A 6 0.19 -12.78 -2.83
C TYR A 6 0.19 -12.41 -1.35
N LEU A 7 -0.85 -11.71 -0.90
CA LEU A 7 -1.05 -11.27 0.48
C LEU A 7 -2.38 -11.86 0.95
N ASN A 8 -2.36 -12.73 1.96
CA ASN A 8 -3.56 -13.45 2.43
C ASN A 8 -4.38 -14.06 1.25
N ASP A 9 -3.67 -14.78 0.37
CA ASP A 9 -4.19 -15.43 -0.84
C ASP A 9 -4.78 -14.49 -1.92
N ARG A 10 -4.61 -13.18 -1.77
CA ARG A 10 -5.03 -12.16 -2.73
C ARG A 10 -3.84 -11.67 -3.54
N LYS A 11 -3.99 -11.62 -4.87
CA LYS A 11 -2.92 -11.25 -5.80
C LYS A 11 -2.87 -9.73 -5.98
N TYR A 12 -1.70 -9.16 -5.77
CA TYR A 12 -1.42 -7.74 -5.99
C TYR A 12 -0.28 -7.57 -6.98
N ARG A 13 -0.29 -6.44 -7.68
CA ARG A 13 0.87 -5.96 -8.43
C ARG A 13 1.56 -4.89 -7.60
N ILE A 14 2.88 -4.97 -7.51
CA ILE A 14 3.67 -4.05 -6.71
C ILE A 14 4.87 -3.54 -7.48
N CYS A 15 5.27 -2.31 -7.19
CA CYS A 15 6.48 -1.71 -7.73
C CYS A 15 7.27 -1.02 -6.61
N ASP A 16 8.49 -1.49 -6.39
CA ASP A 16 9.42 -0.94 -5.39
C ASP A 16 10.47 -0.07 -6.08
N ILE A 17 10.56 1.20 -5.72
CA ILE A 17 11.39 2.22 -6.37
C ILE A 17 12.19 2.96 -5.31
N GLY A 18 13.51 3.09 -5.51
CA GLY A 18 14.38 3.84 -4.60
C GLY A 18 14.81 3.04 -3.36
N GLU A 19 15.41 3.75 -2.40
CA GLU A 19 15.98 3.22 -1.16
C GLU A 19 15.85 4.28 -0.05
N GLY A 20 15.75 3.86 1.21
CA GLY A 20 15.57 4.76 2.36
C GLY A 20 14.18 4.67 2.99
N GLU A 21 13.71 5.77 3.59
CA GLU A 21 12.40 5.87 4.23
C GLU A 21 11.27 5.59 3.24
N CYS A 22 10.40 4.65 3.62
CA CYS A 22 9.40 4.11 2.71
C CYS A 22 8.06 4.86 2.81
N THR A 23 7.60 5.34 1.67
CA THR A 23 6.20 5.71 1.45
C THR A 23 5.51 4.60 0.65
N LEU A 24 4.45 4.03 1.21
CA LEU A 24 3.62 3.03 0.55
C LEU A 24 2.40 3.71 -0.07
N ILE A 25 2.20 3.51 -1.36
CA ILE A 25 1.09 4.09 -2.11
C ILE A 25 0.15 2.97 -2.52
N VAL A 26 -1.09 3.01 -2.04
CA VAL A 26 -2.16 2.10 -2.45
C VAL A 26 -2.93 2.76 -3.58
N THR A 27 -2.96 2.13 -4.75
CA THR A 27 -3.60 2.65 -5.96
C THR A 27 -4.53 1.61 -6.58
N TYR A 28 -5.47 2.11 -7.38
CA TYR A 28 -6.15 1.33 -8.39
C TYR A 28 -5.76 1.88 -9.77
N SER A 29 -5.13 1.04 -10.60
CA SER A 29 -4.66 1.43 -11.92
C SER A 29 -5.43 0.71 -13.04
N ASP A 30 -6.32 1.42 -13.73
CA ASP A 30 -6.95 0.94 -14.98
C ASP A 30 -5.90 0.90 -16.11
N ASP A 31 -5.68 -0.26 -16.72
CA ASP A 31 -4.85 -0.44 -17.92
C ASP A 31 -3.43 0.17 -17.89
N VAL A 32 -2.81 0.29 -16.71
CA VAL A 32 -1.42 0.74 -16.60
C VAL A 32 -0.47 -0.40 -16.97
N GLU A 33 0.26 -0.24 -18.07
CA GLU A 33 1.25 -1.22 -18.55
C GLU A 33 2.42 -1.41 -17.58
N SER A 34 2.90 -0.31 -16.95
CA SER A 34 3.93 -0.38 -15.93
C SER A 34 3.74 0.64 -14.82
N LEU A 35 3.68 0.15 -13.58
CA LEU A 35 3.67 1.01 -12.39
C LEU A 35 4.96 1.81 -12.27
N PHE A 36 6.10 1.29 -12.74
CA PHE A 36 7.36 2.02 -12.67
C PHE A 36 7.28 3.36 -13.41
N TYR A 37 6.83 3.35 -14.67
CA TYR A 37 6.75 4.59 -15.45
C TYR A 37 5.73 5.58 -14.89
N SER A 38 4.61 5.09 -14.35
CA SER A 38 3.59 5.93 -13.73
C SER A 38 4.07 6.61 -12.45
N TYR A 39 4.91 5.96 -11.64
CA TYR A 39 5.24 6.42 -10.30
C TYR A 39 6.71 6.81 -10.08
N SER A 40 7.61 6.58 -11.04
CA SER A 40 9.04 6.86 -10.87
C SER A 40 9.35 8.33 -10.61
N HIS A 41 8.49 9.24 -11.06
CA HIS A 41 8.65 10.68 -10.83
C HIS A 41 8.49 11.06 -9.34
N LEU A 42 7.74 10.29 -8.54
CA LEU A 42 7.55 10.56 -7.12
C LEU A 42 8.81 10.33 -6.27
N TYR A 43 9.75 9.52 -6.76
CA TYR A 43 11.04 9.31 -6.09
C TYR A 43 11.91 10.59 -6.05
N LEU A 44 11.63 11.59 -6.89
CA LEU A 44 12.36 12.87 -6.80
C LEU A 44 12.11 13.59 -5.48
N ASP A 45 10.93 13.37 -4.88
CA ASP A 45 10.51 13.99 -3.62
C ASP A 45 10.50 13.00 -2.44
N LEU A 46 10.63 11.69 -2.69
CA LEU A 46 10.50 10.62 -1.71
C LEU A 46 11.69 9.64 -1.80
N GLU A 47 12.22 9.19 -0.66
CA GLU A 47 13.39 8.27 -0.65
C GLU A 47 13.06 6.88 -1.20
N ARG A 48 12.03 6.20 -0.68
CA ARG A 48 11.59 4.91 -1.23
C ARG A 48 10.08 4.92 -1.44
N VAL A 49 9.65 4.48 -2.61
CA VAL A 49 8.23 4.38 -2.98
C VAL A 49 7.88 2.94 -3.25
N LEU A 50 6.97 2.39 -2.45
CA LEU A 50 6.38 1.08 -2.67
C LEU A 50 4.93 1.24 -3.14
N VAL A 51 4.70 1.06 -4.44
CA VAL A 51 3.37 1.14 -5.04
C VAL A 51 2.70 -0.23 -4.93
N VAL A 52 1.44 -0.24 -4.51
CA VAL A 52 0.57 -1.41 -4.41
C VAL A 52 -0.68 -1.17 -5.23
N ASP A 53 -0.77 -1.87 -6.36
CA ASP A 53 -1.93 -1.82 -7.25
C ASP A 53 -2.91 -2.94 -6.90
N ILE A 54 -4.12 -2.50 -6.56
CA ILE A 54 -5.20 -3.35 -6.05
C ILE A 54 -6.12 -3.89 -7.16
N SER A 55 -5.94 -3.42 -8.41
CA SER A 55 -6.81 -3.74 -9.56
C SER A 55 -6.99 -5.24 -9.79
N TYR A 56 -5.92 -6.02 -9.69
CA TYR A 56 -5.94 -7.47 -9.89
C TYR A 56 -6.75 -8.23 -8.84
N CYS A 57 -6.86 -7.69 -7.63
CA CYS A 57 -7.53 -8.35 -6.52
C CYS A 57 -9.02 -8.00 -6.47
N TRP A 58 -9.34 -6.72 -6.59
CA TRP A 58 -10.68 -6.23 -6.27
C TRP A 58 -11.52 -5.90 -7.51
N GLY A 59 -10.89 -5.59 -8.64
CA GLY A 59 -11.58 -5.23 -9.89
C GLY A 59 -12.46 -3.98 -9.78
N LYS A 60 -12.22 -3.13 -8.78
CA LYS A 60 -12.94 -1.88 -8.52
C LYS A 60 -12.06 -0.88 -7.78
N ARG A 61 -12.44 0.40 -7.85
CA ARG A 61 -11.66 1.52 -7.29
C ARG A 61 -11.70 1.54 -5.77
N LEU A 62 -10.75 2.25 -5.15
CA LEU A 62 -10.64 2.35 -3.70
C LEU A 62 -11.89 2.97 -3.06
N GLU A 63 -12.48 3.99 -3.70
CA GLU A 63 -13.73 4.61 -3.27
C GLU A 63 -14.97 3.70 -3.37
N GLU A 64 -14.87 2.56 -4.08
CA GLU A 64 -15.97 1.59 -4.29
C GLU A 64 -15.86 0.36 -3.36
N LEU A 65 -14.81 0.29 -2.54
CA LEU A 65 -14.64 -0.75 -1.55
C LEU A 65 -15.66 -0.57 -0.41
N THR A 66 -16.29 -1.67 -0.02
CA THR A 66 -17.11 -1.74 1.20
C THR A 66 -16.23 -1.75 2.44
N THR A 67 -16.80 -1.40 3.59
CA THR A 67 -16.10 -1.42 4.89
C THR A 67 -15.41 -2.76 5.17
N ALA A 68 -16.06 -3.89 4.84
CA ALA A 68 -15.49 -5.22 5.03
C ALA A 68 -14.27 -5.48 4.14
N GLU A 69 -14.30 -5.01 2.89
CA GLU A 69 -13.19 -5.12 1.95
C GLU A 69 -12.04 -4.18 2.33
N CYS A 70 -12.35 -2.97 2.81
CA CYS A 70 -11.36 -2.04 3.37
C CYS A 70 -10.56 -2.67 4.51
N GLU A 71 -11.23 -3.39 5.42
CA GLU A 71 -10.55 -4.07 6.54
C GLU A 71 -9.68 -5.25 6.06
N LEU A 72 -10.10 -5.97 5.02
CA LEU A 72 -9.30 -7.02 4.39
C LEU A 72 -8.07 -6.43 3.70
N LEU A 73 -8.24 -5.36 2.93
CA LEU A 73 -7.13 -4.65 2.28
C LEU A 73 -6.15 -4.11 3.32
N ALA A 74 -6.61 -3.50 4.40
CA ALA A 74 -5.73 -3.00 5.46
C ALA A 74 -4.88 -4.10 6.10
N LYS A 75 -5.43 -5.31 6.27
CA LYS A 75 -4.67 -6.49 6.75
C LYS A 75 -3.64 -6.96 5.72
N ASP A 76 -3.95 -6.88 4.44
CA ASP A 76 -3.00 -7.22 3.38
C ASP A 76 -1.84 -6.22 3.33
N ILE A 77 -2.13 -4.92 3.42
CA ILE A 77 -1.12 -3.87 3.47
C ILE A 77 -0.25 -4.00 4.73
N GLN A 78 -0.82 -4.40 5.87
CA GLN A 78 -0.06 -4.72 7.08
C GLN A 78 0.91 -5.89 6.84
N LEU A 79 0.42 -6.99 6.26
CA LEU A 79 1.26 -8.15 5.93
C LEU A 79 2.37 -7.77 4.95
N LEU A 80 2.08 -6.92 3.96
CA LEU A 80 3.09 -6.43 3.03
C LEU A 80 4.20 -5.66 3.76
N ALA A 81 3.82 -4.76 4.67
CA ALA A 81 4.78 -4.04 5.49
C ALA A 81 5.65 -5.00 6.33
N ASP A 82 5.08 -6.09 6.85
CA ASP A 82 5.82 -7.13 7.57
C ASP A 82 6.80 -7.89 6.66
N VAL A 83 6.37 -8.29 5.46
CA VAL A 83 7.21 -9.00 4.47
C VAL A 83 8.38 -8.14 4.00
N TYR A 84 8.17 -6.84 3.87
CA TYR A 84 9.20 -5.88 3.43
C TYR A 84 10.03 -5.29 4.58
N TRP A 85 9.79 -5.74 5.82
CA TRP A 85 10.40 -5.19 7.03
C TRP A 85 10.30 -3.66 7.10
N LEU A 86 9.14 -3.13 6.74
CA LEU A 86 8.87 -1.70 6.82
C LEU A 86 8.58 -1.32 8.27
N ASP A 87 9.59 -0.71 8.88
CA ASP A 87 9.59 -0.37 10.28
C ASP A 87 8.76 0.89 10.57
N GLU A 88 9.04 1.95 9.83
CA GLU A 88 8.22 3.15 9.76
C GLU A 88 7.80 3.35 8.30
N VAL A 89 6.49 3.43 8.06
CA VAL A 89 5.95 3.61 6.72
C VAL A 89 4.82 4.60 6.74
N LYS A 90 4.92 5.58 5.84
CA LYS A 90 3.80 6.47 5.52
C LYS A 90 2.94 5.77 4.48
N VAL A 91 1.66 5.55 4.78
CA VAL A 91 0.72 4.97 3.82
C VAL A 91 -0.12 6.09 3.22
N ILE A 92 -0.23 6.10 1.89
CA ILE A 92 -1.04 7.02 1.11
C ILE A 92 -1.99 6.19 0.25
N THR A 93 -3.26 6.59 0.16
CA THR A 93 -4.23 6.01 -0.77
C THR A 93 -4.52 6.99 -1.89
N GLU A 94 -4.57 6.51 -3.13
CA GLU A 94 -5.16 7.28 -4.22
C GLU A 94 -6.67 7.28 -4.09
N ASN A 95 -7.27 8.47 -4.17
CA ASN A 95 -8.67 8.71 -3.80
C ASN A 95 -8.97 8.41 -2.32
N TYR A 96 -9.94 9.13 -1.78
CA TYR A 96 -10.28 9.05 -0.38
C TYR A 96 -11.39 8.03 -0.15
N ASN A 97 -11.10 6.99 0.63
CA ASN A 97 -12.09 6.12 1.26
C ASN A 97 -11.91 6.21 2.78
N GLU A 98 -12.92 6.69 3.49
CA GLU A 98 -12.85 6.95 4.94
C GLU A 98 -12.60 5.65 5.74
N ASP A 99 -13.32 4.59 5.41
CA ASP A 99 -13.19 3.30 6.09
C ASP A 99 -11.78 2.73 5.92
N LEU A 100 -11.25 2.77 4.70
CA LEU A 100 -9.89 2.30 4.42
C LEU A 100 -8.85 3.13 5.19
N ASN A 101 -8.97 4.46 5.17
CA ASN A 101 -8.04 5.33 5.88
C ASN A 101 -8.07 5.08 7.40
N ASN A 102 -9.26 4.87 7.97
CA ASN A 102 -9.41 4.52 9.38
C ASN A 102 -8.80 3.14 9.70
N SER A 103 -9.04 2.13 8.86
CA SER A 103 -8.47 0.80 9.03
C SER A 103 -6.95 0.81 8.92
N LEU A 104 -6.38 1.53 7.95
CA LEU A 104 -4.92 1.70 7.80
C LEU A 104 -4.33 2.45 8.99
N PHE A 105 -4.93 3.56 9.41
CA PHE A 105 -4.49 4.31 10.58
C PHE A 105 -4.43 3.40 11.81
N ASN A 106 -5.49 2.62 12.07
CA ASN A 106 -5.52 1.68 13.19
C ASN A 106 -4.49 0.54 13.10
N LYS A 107 -3.94 0.22 11.94
CA LYS A 107 -2.88 -0.80 11.83
C LYS A 107 -1.49 -0.19 11.99
N PHE A 108 -1.26 0.99 11.41
CA PHE A 108 0.06 1.62 11.38
C PHE A 108 0.33 2.54 12.58
N TYR A 109 -0.69 3.16 13.16
CA TYR A 109 -0.55 3.99 14.36
C TYR A 109 -0.15 3.17 15.59
N PHE A 110 -0.83 2.05 15.85
CA PHE A 110 -0.49 1.18 16.99
C PHE A 110 0.89 0.53 16.83
N ARG A 111 1.31 0.21 15.60
CA ARG A 111 2.67 -0.26 15.31
C ARG A 111 3.71 0.76 15.79
N LYS A 112 3.51 2.05 15.51
CA LYS A 112 4.39 3.13 15.99
C LYS A 112 4.43 3.23 17.52
N LEU A 113 3.28 3.15 18.19
CA LEU A 113 3.22 3.21 19.67
C LEU A 113 3.85 2.01 20.36
N SER A 114 3.67 0.79 19.83
CA SER A 114 4.27 -0.42 20.39
C SER A 114 5.81 -0.39 20.38
N ARG A 115 6.39 0.34 19.42
CA ARG A 115 7.84 0.48 19.24
C ARG A 115 8.44 1.59 20.11
N LEU A 116 7.70 2.66 20.37
CA LEU A 116 8.12 3.71 21.30
C LEU A 116 8.22 3.21 22.75
N ASN A 117 7.57 2.09 23.09
CA ASN A 117 7.52 1.51 24.42
C ASN A 117 8.34 0.22 24.57
N ALA A 118 9.13 -0.17 23.56
CA ALA A 118 9.99 -1.36 23.56
C ALA A 118 11.47 -0.95 23.72
#